data_AF-A0A4Q1FSE5-F1
#
_entry.id   AF-A0A4Q1FSE5-F1
#
_cell.length_a   1.000
_cell.length_b   1.000
_cell.length_c   1.000
_cell.angle_alpha   90.00
_cell.angle_beta   90.00
_cell.angle_gamma   90.00
#
_symmetry.space_group_name_H-M   'P 1'
#
loop_
_entity.id
_entity.type
_entity.pdbx_description
1 polymer ?
#
loop_
_entity_poly.entity_id
_entity_poly.type
_entity_poly.pdbx_seq_one_letter_code
_entity_poly.pdbx_strand_id
1 'polypeptide(L)' 'MEKRDLLIIKYLSEGYKITEIREQLIIYHSITISKSLIEKRLNTISKQYQAKTLFQLAVLLTKEKII' A
#
# COMPACT_ATOMS: atom_id res chain seq x y z
N MET A 1 5.76 -7.97 -7.06
CA MET A 1 4.95 -6.83 -6.61
C MET A 1 4.18 -6.29 -7.79
N GLU A 2 2.87 -6.06 -7.65
CA GLU A 2 2.14 -5.34 -8.68
C GLU A 2 2.26 -3.84 -8.44
N LYS A 3 2.26 -3.03 -9.51
CA LYS A 3 2.37 -1.55 -9.42
C LYS A 3 1.36 -0.93 -8.44
N ARG A 4 0.17 -1.53 -8.34
CA ARG A 4 -0.90 -1.15 -7.40
C ARG A 4 -0.52 -1.31 -5.94
N ASP A 5 0.24 -2.34 -5.58
CA ASP A 5 0.69 -2.53 -4.19
C ASP A 5 1.64 -1.42 -3.77
N LEU A 6 2.57 -1.05 -4.66
CA LEU A 6 3.48 0.07 -4.43
C LEU A 6 2.75 1.39 -4.25
N LEU A 7 1.73 1.65 -5.07
CA LEU A 7 0.89 2.85 -4.94
C LEU A 7 0.13 2.86 -3.62
N ILE A 8 -0.50 1.73 -3.25
CA ILE A 8 -1.20 1.59 -1.96
C ILE A 8 -0.25 1.98 -0.83
N ILE A 9 0.97 1.46 -0.86
CA ILE A 9 1.95 1.68 0.21
C ILE A 9 2.49 3.10 0.19
N LYS A 10 2.67 3.70 -0.99
CA LYS A 10 3.09 5.09 -1.14
C LYS A 10 2.09 6.03 -0.50
N TYR A 11 0.82 5.92 -0.86
CA TYR A 11 -0.24 6.72 -0.26
C TYR A 11 -0.36 6.45 1.25
N LEU A 12 -0.14 5.21 1.69
CA LEU A 12 -0.13 4.90 3.12
C LEU A 12 1.07 5.53 3.86
N SER A 13 2.24 5.58 3.23
CA SER A 13 3.44 6.30 3.70
C SER A 13 3.17 7.78 3.89
N GLU A 14 2.42 8.38 2.95
CA GLU A 14 2.02 9.79 2.98
C GLU A 14 0.93 10.07 4.03
N GLY A 15 0.43 9.05 4.74
CA GLY A 15 -0.53 9.17 5.83
C GLY A 15 -2.00 9.06 5.39
N TYR A 16 -2.26 8.70 4.13
CA TYR A 16 -3.62 8.47 3.65
C TYR A 16 -4.23 7.23 4.32
N LYS A 17 -5.52 7.32 4.67
CA LYS A 17 -6.28 6.18 5.20
C LYS A 17 -6.61 5.21 4.07
N ILE A 18 -6.79 3.92 4.40
CA ILE A 18 -7.16 2.86 3.44
C ILE A 18 -8.35 3.26 2.55
N THR A 19 -9.32 4.00 3.10
CA THR A 19 -10.47 4.52 2.34
C THR A 19 -10.06 5.55 1.29
N GLU A 20 -9.19 6.49 1.63
CA GLU A 20 -8.67 7.49 0.69
C GLU A 20 -7.72 6.89 -0.32
N ILE A 21 -6.88 5.95 0.10
CA ILE A 21 -6.00 5.19 -0.79
C ILE A 21 -6.83 4.47 -1.86
N ARG A 22 -7.94 3.83 -1.46
CA ARG A 22 -8.88 3.20 -2.38
C ARG A 22 -9.47 4.22 -3.34
N GLU A 23 -9.89 5.37 -2.86
CA GLU A 23 -10.49 6.43 -3.69
C GLU A 23 -9.47 6.98 -4.69
N GLN A 24 -8.25 7.28 -4.25
CA GLN A 24 -7.13 7.70 -5.09
C GLN A 24 -6.75 6.65 -6.14
N LEU A 25 -6.76 5.36 -5.79
CA LEU A 25 -6.52 4.26 -6.74
C LEU A 25 -7.62 4.13 -7.80
N ILE A 26 -8.87 4.37 -7.41
CA ILE A 26 -9.99 4.38 -8.35
C ILE A 26 -9.89 5.60 -9.27
N ILE A 27 -9.58 6.78 -8.74
CA ILE A 27 -9.53 8.04 -9.48
C ILE A 27 -8.31 8.11 -10.42
N TYR A 28 -7.11 7.84 -9.92
CA TYR A 28 -5.87 8.01 -10.69
C TYR A 28 -5.47 6.79 -11.51
N HIS A 29 -5.93 5.59 -11.12
CA HIS A 29 -5.51 4.35 -11.78
C HIS A 29 -6.67 3.53 -12.35
N SER A 30 -7.94 3.92 -12.16
CA SER A 30 -9.12 3.10 -12.50
C SER A 30 -9.04 1.68 -11.92
N ILE A 31 -8.36 1.54 -10.77
CA ILE A 31 -8.13 0.25 -10.12
C ILE A 31 -9.21 0.06 -9.06
N THR A 32 -10.26 -0.68 -9.42
CA THR A 32 -11.35 -1.03 -8.50
C THR A 32 -10.89 -2.13 -7.56
N ILE A 33 -10.36 -1.75 -6.40
CA ILE A 33 -9.95 -2.70 -5.35
C ILE A 33 -10.87 -2.55 -4.14
N SER A 34 -11.36 -3.69 -3.64
CA SER A 34 -12.12 -3.77 -2.39
C SER A 34 -11.22 -3.55 -1.18
N LYS A 35 -11.76 -2.90 -0.14
CA LYS A 35 -11.04 -2.64 1.12
C LYS A 35 -10.37 -3.89 1.70
N SER A 36 -11.08 -5.01 1.72
CA SER A 36 -10.56 -6.31 2.18
C SER A 36 -9.40 -6.85 1.33
N LEU A 37 -9.34 -6.50 0.04
CA LEU A 37 -8.27 -6.91 -0.85
C LEU A 37 -7.01 -6.05 -0.65
N ILE A 38 -7.19 -4.75 -0.36
CA ILE A 38 -6.11 -3.85 0.09
C ILE A 38 -5.52 -4.37 1.40
N GLU A 39 -6.36 -4.69 2.38
CA GLU A 39 -5.90 -5.24 3.67
C GLU A 39 -5.19 -6.58 3.52
N LYS A 40 -5.73 -7.51 2.72
CA LYS A 40 -5.04 -8.78 2.43
C LYS A 40 -3.68 -8.55 1.79
N ARG A 41 -3.59 -7.67 0.79
CA ARG A 41 -2.32 -7.34 0.13
C ARG A 41 -1.34 -6.69 1.08
N LEU A 42 -1.75 -5.67 1.82
CA LEU A 42 -0.93 -5.03 2.85
C LEU A 42 -0.41 -6.05 3.86
N ASN A 43 -1.25 -6.96 4.32
CA ASN A 43 -0.85 -8.00 5.27
C ASN A 43 0.15 -9.01 4.65
N THR A 44 -0.04 -9.40 3.40
CA THR A 44 0.92 -10.25 2.65
C THR A 44 2.27 -9.55 2.50
N ILE A 45 2.27 -8.26 2.15
CA ILE A 45 3.50 -7.48 1.98
C ILE A 45 4.15 -7.24 3.35
N SER A 46 3.36 -7.02 4.41
CA SER A 46 3.82 -6.93 5.80
C SER A 46 4.56 -8.18 6.21
N LYS A 47 4.03 -9.35 5.85
CA LYS A 47 4.70 -10.63 6.08
C LYS A 47 5.96 -10.79 5.24
N GLN A 48 5.92 -10.45 3.95
CA GLN A 48 7.08 -10.55 3.07
C GLN A 48 8.25 -9.67 3.53
N TYR A 49 7.95 -8.44 3.95
CA TYR A 49 8.95 -7.45 4.35
C TYR A 49 9.20 -7.45 5.87
N GLN A 50 8.61 -8.40 6.61
CA GLN A 50 8.64 -8.46 8.08
C GLN A 50 8.26 -7.15 8.77
N ALA A 51 7.45 -6.33 8.12
CA ALA A 51 6.99 -5.09 8.68
C ALA A 51 5.90 -5.37 9.73
N LYS A 52 6.07 -4.86 10.95
CA LYS A 52 5.04 -4.93 11.99
C LYS A 52 3.93 -3.90 11.81
N THR A 53 4.17 -2.87 11.00
CA THR A 53 3.25 -1.74 10.85
C THR A 53 3.27 -1.26 9.41
N LEU A 54 2.13 -0.75 8.94
CA LEU A 54 1.99 -0.23 7.58
C LEU A 54 2.97 0.94 7.32
N PHE A 55 3.25 1.75 8.35
CA PHE A 55 4.33 2.75 8.32
C PHE A 55 5.72 2.13 8.20
N GLN A 56 5.99 1.06 8.95
CA GLN A 56 7.28 0.38 8.90
C GLN A 56 7.52 -0.25 7.52
N LEU A 57 6.44 -0.74 6.89
CA LEU A 57 6.44 -1.26 5.54
C LEU A 57 6.74 -0.17 4.51
N ALA A 58 6.03 0.96 4.60
CA ALA A 58 6.29 2.14 3.79
C ALA A 58 7.74 2.64 3.92
N VAL A 59 8.27 2.72 5.14
CA VAL A 59 9.66 3.10 5.41
C VAL A 59 10.63 2.08 4.82
N LEU A 60 10.40 0.78 4.99
CA LEU A 60 11.23 -0.29 4.42
C LEU A 60 11.28 -0.20 2.89
N LEU A 61 10.14 -0.01 2.24
CA LEU A 61 10.04 0.13 0.79
C LEU A 61 10.70 1.41 0.26
N THR A 62 10.57 2.51 0.98
CA THR A 62 11.28 3.77 0.69
C THR A 62 12.80 3.58 0.85
N LYS A 63 13.21 2.85 1.89
CA LYS A 63 14.63 2.58 2.20
C LYS A 63 15.27 1.61 1.22
N GLU A 64 14.50 0.67 0.67
CA GLU A 64 14.91 -0.19 -0.46
C GLU A 64 14.84 0.51 -1.83
N LYS A 65 14.48 1.81 -1.90
CA LYS A 65 14.30 2.58 -3.15
C LYS A 65 13.34 1.94 -4.15
N ILE A 66 12.33 1.21 -3.66
CA ILE A 66 11.31 0.59 -4.50
C ILE A 66 10.22 1.63 -4.85
N ILE A 67 10.12 2.70 -4.05
CA ILE A 67 9.22 3.86 -4.24
C ILE A 67 10.00 5.16 -4.29
#